data_AF-A0A0B1NZB6-F1
#
_entry.id   AF-A0A0B1NZB6-F1
#
_cell.length_a   1.000
_cell.length_b   1.000
_cell.length_c   1.000
_cell.angle_alpha   90.00
_cell.angle_beta   90.00
_cell.angle_gamma   90.00
#
_symmetry.space_group_name_H-M   'P 1'
#
loop_
_entity.id
_entity.type
_entity.pdbx_description
1 polymer ?
#
loop_
_entity_poly.entity_id
_entity_poly.type
_entity_poly.pdbx_seq_one_letter_code
_entity_poly.pdbx_strand_id
1 'polypeptide(L)'
;MSQNAVDSKSLATVVDDDDEPDDWDKRIFSTGCAAENTKMNDCFYEKKDWRLCKDELKLFKECWKKNKNDERTSTKNSNES
;
A
#
# COMPACT_ATOMS: atom_id res chain seq x y z
N MET A 1 10.95 23.78 44.13
CA MET A 1 11.06 23.90 42.66
C MET A 1 11.37 22.49 42.13
N SER A 2 10.33 21.71 41.82
CA SER A 2 9.88 21.32 40.46
C SER A 2 10.94 20.55 39.66
N GLN A 3 10.86 19.21 39.62
CA GLN A 3 10.38 18.36 38.49
C GLN A 3 11.49 18.13 37.44
N ASN A 4 11.69 17.00 36.77
CA ASN A 4 11.28 15.60 36.86
C ASN A 4 12.16 14.85 35.83
N ALA A 5 12.32 13.55 36.01
CA ALA A 5 13.03 12.61 35.13
C ALA A 5 12.59 12.69 33.66
N VAL A 6 13.55 12.54 32.73
CA VAL A 6 13.33 11.85 31.44
C VAL A 6 14.58 11.08 31.06
N ASP A 7 14.53 9.78 31.36
CA ASP A 7 15.34 8.73 30.78
C ASP A 7 15.56 8.95 29.29
N SER A 8 16.83 8.98 28.90
CA SER A 8 17.29 8.98 27.51
C SER A 8 16.90 7.65 26.85
N LYS A 9 15.64 7.60 26.40
CA LYS A 9 15.07 6.55 25.58
C LYS A 9 15.86 6.49 24.28
N SER A 10 16.55 5.36 24.09
CA SER A 10 17.21 4.93 22.87
C SER A 10 16.52 5.47 21.62
N LEU A 11 17.29 6.27 20.90
CA LEU A 11 17.10 6.61 19.49
C LEU A 11 17.11 5.29 18.70
N ALA A 12 15.94 4.68 18.56
CA ALA A 12 15.76 3.55 17.66
C ALA A 12 15.93 4.10 16.25
N THR A 13 17.02 3.69 15.63
CA THR A 13 17.32 3.76 14.22
C THR A 13 16.06 3.49 13.40
N VAL A 14 15.42 4.54 12.88
CA VAL A 14 14.56 4.40 11.71
C VAL A 14 15.54 4.36 10.55
N VAL A 15 15.96 3.14 10.25
CA VAL A 15 16.80 2.81 9.11
C VAL A 15 15.99 3.21 7.87
N ASP A 16 16.64 3.98 7.02
CA ASP A 16 16.35 4.19 5.61
C ASP A 16 15.98 2.83 4.96
N ASP A 17 14.69 2.65 4.67
CA ASP A 17 14.12 1.52 3.91
C ASP A 17 13.64 2.06 2.54
N ASP A 18 14.43 2.93 1.92
CA ASP A 18 14.09 3.56 0.63
C ASP A 18 14.47 2.68 -0.59
N ASP A 19 15.18 1.57 -0.35
CA ASP A 19 15.71 0.67 -1.40
C ASP A 19 15.03 -0.72 -1.45
N GLU A 20 14.08 -1.04 -0.55
CA GLU A 20 13.27 -2.27 -0.65
C GLU A 20 11.82 -1.95 -1.04
N PRO A 21 11.24 -2.63 -2.06
CA PRO A 21 9.82 -2.51 -2.30
C PRO A 21 9.08 -3.04 -1.07
N ASP A 22 8.16 -2.24 -0.54
CA ASP A 22 7.42 -2.59 0.65
C ASP A 22 6.58 -3.87 0.42
N ASP A 23 6.12 -4.52 1.49
CA ASP A 23 5.33 -5.75 1.36
C ASP A 23 4.06 -5.55 0.52
N TRP A 24 3.49 -4.35 0.48
CA TRP A 24 2.37 -4.01 -0.39
C TRP A 24 2.80 -3.92 -1.86
N ASP A 25 3.86 -3.20 -2.18
CA ASP A 25 4.40 -3.11 -3.55
C ASP A 25 4.82 -4.49 -4.07
N LYS A 26 5.55 -5.29 -3.29
CA LYS A 26 5.90 -6.69 -3.62
C LYS A 26 4.66 -7.51 -3.99
N ARG A 27 3.57 -7.37 -3.22
CA ARG A 27 2.30 -8.03 -3.51
C ARG A 27 1.68 -7.53 -4.80
N ILE A 28 1.64 -6.22 -5.03
CA ILE A 28 1.10 -5.65 -6.27
C ILE A 28 1.93 -6.08 -7.48
N PHE A 29 3.26 -6.06 -7.44
CA PHE A 29 4.10 -6.59 -8.52
C PHE A 29 3.82 -8.06 -8.81
N SER A 30 3.57 -8.88 -7.77
CA SER A 30 3.22 -10.30 -7.95
C SER A 30 1.86 -10.54 -8.62
N THR A 31 0.96 -9.55 -8.63
CA THR A 31 -0.39 -9.69 -9.19
C THR A 31 -0.46 -9.54 -10.71
N GLY A 32 0.62 -9.05 -11.33
CA GLY A 32 0.64 -8.70 -12.77
C GLY A 32 -0.11 -7.43 -13.13
N CYS A 33 -0.64 -6.69 -12.14
CA CYS A 33 -1.41 -5.44 -12.32
C CYS A 33 -0.69 -4.20 -11.79
N ALA A 34 0.64 -4.26 -11.69
CA ALA A 34 1.43 -3.16 -11.16
C ALA A 34 1.34 -1.91 -12.03
N ALA A 35 1.31 -2.04 -13.35
CA ALA A 35 1.23 -0.90 -14.26
C ALA A 35 -0.06 -0.09 -14.05
N GLU A 36 -1.20 -0.76 -13.86
CA GLU A 36 -2.48 -0.11 -13.56
C GLU A 36 -2.49 0.50 -12.16
N ASN A 37 -1.86 -0.15 -11.19
CA ASN A 37 -1.69 0.39 -9.84
C ASN A 37 -0.85 1.67 -9.85
N THR A 38 0.28 1.69 -10.58
CA THR A 38 1.12 2.87 -10.75
C THR A 38 0.33 4.01 -11.37
N LYS A 39 -0.41 3.77 -12.46
CA LYS A 39 -1.25 4.80 -13.10
C LYS A 39 -2.31 5.38 -12.16
N MET A 40 -2.92 4.53 -11.33
CA MET A 40 -3.88 4.97 -10.32
C MET A 40 -3.20 5.85 -9.26
N ASN A 41 -2.04 5.44 -8.77
CA ASN A 41 -1.24 6.21 -7.81
C ASN A 41 -0.77 7.54 -8.41
N ASP A 42 -0.32 7.55 -9.67
CA ASP A 42 0.09 8.75 -10.39
C ASP A 42 -1.07 9.74 -10.51
N CYS A 43 -2.26 9.27 -10.94
CA CYS A 43 -3.45 10.11 -11.00
C CYS A 43 -3.81 10.70 -9.63
N PHE A 44 -3.71 9.90 -8.55
CA PHE A 44 -3.93 10.40 -7.20
C PHE A 44 -2.85 11.40 -6.79
N TYR A 45 -1.59 11.19 -7.16
CA TYR A 45 -0.51 12.11 -6.83
C TYR A 45 -0.71 13.47 -7.52
N GLU A 46 -1.11 13.45 -8.78
CA GLU A 46 -1.39 14.65 -9.58
C GLU A 46 -2.65 15.39 -9.09
N LYS A 47 -3.75 14.67 -8.91
CA LYS A 47 -5.07 15.29 -8.64
C LYS A 47 -5.40 15.40 -7.16
N LYS A 48 -4.77 14.56 -6.33
CA LYS A 48 -5.07 14.37 -4.90
C LYS A 48 -6.53 14.03 -4.60
N ASP A 49 -7.26 13.52 -5.59
CA ASP A 49 -8.64 13.07 -5.47
C ASP A 49 -8.86 11.78 -6.28
N TRP A 50 -9.07 10.68 -5.57
CA TRP A 50 -9.35 9.36 -6.15
C TRP A 50 -10.66 9.33 -6.96
N ARG A 51 -11.60 10.25 -6.72
CA ARG A 51 -12.86 10.32 -7.47
C ARG A 51 -12.66 10.81 -8.90
N LEU A 52 -11.56 11.50 -9.17
CA LEU A 52 -11.15 11.94 -10.50
C LEU A 52 -10.31 10.89 -11.24
N CYS A 53 -9.98 9.79 -10.57
CA CYS A 53 -9.16 8.67 -11.07
C CYS A 53 -10.00 7.40 -11.29
N LYS A 54 -11.29 7.58 -11.61
CA LYS A 54 -12.24 6.46 -11.77
C LYS A 54 -11.87 5.54 -12.94
N ASP A 55 -11.27 6.10 -13.98
CA ASP A 55 -10.88 5.34 -15.17
C ASP A 55 -9.68 4.44 -14.86
N GLU A 56 -8.68 4.96 -14.15
CA GLU A 56 -7.52 4.22 -13.67
C GLU A 56 -7.93 3.12 -12.68
N LEU A 57 -8.84 3.44 -11.75
CA LEU A 57 -9.44 2.46 -10.83
C LEU A 57 -10.18 1.35 -11.58
N LYS A 58 -10.87 1.67 -12.69
CA LYS A 58 -11.57 0.69 -13.52
C LYS A 58 -10.58 -0.23 -14.23
N LEU A 59 -9.53 0.32 -14.83
CA LEU A 59 -8.47 -0.46 -15.47
C LEU A 59 -7.79 -1.41 -14.47
N PHE A 60 -7.47 -0.92 -13.27
CA PHE A 60 -6.92 -1.76 -12.21
C PHE A 60 -7.87 -2.90 -11.84
N LYS A 61 -9.16 -2.63 -11.65
CA LYS A 61 -10.17 -3.68 -11.37
C LYS A 61 -10.32 -4.70 -12.51
N GLU A 62 -10.24 -4.26 -13.76
CA GLU A 62 -10.29 -5.16 -14.90
C GLU A 62 -9.06 -6.08 -14.97
N CYS A 63 -7.86 -5.52 -14.76
CA CYS A 63 -6.64 -6.32 -14.64
C CYS A 63 -6.75 -7.30 -13.46
N TRP A 64 -7.26 -6.83 -12.32
CA TRP A 64 -7.40 -7.62 -11.10
C TRP A 64 -8.26 -8.86 -11.32
N LYS A 65 -9.42 -8.70 -11.96
CA LYS A 65 -10.32 -9.80 -12.33
C LYS A 65 -9.70 -10.74 -13.34
N LYS A 66 -9.00 -10.23 -14.35
CA LYS A 66 -8.33 -11.04 -15.39
C LYS A 66 -7.27 -11.96 -14.78
N ASN A 67 -6.52 -11.47 -13.80
CA ASN A 67 -5.48 -12.22 -13.10
C ASN A 67 -6.01 -13.07 -11.94
N LYS A 68 -7.34 -13.13 -11.74
CA LYS A 68 -8.01 -13.87 -10.65
C LYS A 68 -7.47 -13.52 -9.25
N ASN A 69 -7.06 -12.26 -9.07
CA ASN A 69 -6.50 -11.79 -7.80
C ASN A 69 -7.57 -11.72 -6.69
N ASP A 70 -8.85 -11.84 -7.03
CA ASP A 70 -9.97 -11.91 -6.08
C ASP A 70 -9.78 -13.03 -5.03
N GLU A 71 -9.23 -14.19 -5.44
CA GLU A 71 -8.92 -15.32 -4.54
C GLU A 71 -7.72 -15.04 -3.62
N ARG A 72 -6.81 -14.14 -4.03
CA ARG A 72 -5.64 -13.73 -3.23
C ARG A 72 -6.03 -12.77 -2.11
N THR A 73 -7.12 -12.02 -2.28
CA THR A 73 -7.67 -11.10 -1.26
C THR A 73 -8.69 -11.73 -0.34
N SER A 74 -9.30 -12.87 -0.71
CA SER A 74 -10.32 -13.52 0.13
C SER A 74 -9.75 -14.23 1.36
N THR A 75 -8.43 -14.43 1.45
CA THR A 75 -7.75 -15.19 2.51
C THR A 75 -7.61 -14.45 3.85
N LYS A 76 -8.36 -13.36 4.08
CA LYS A 76 -8.27 -12.57 5.33
C LYS A 76 -9.63 -12.25 5.95
N ASN A 77 -10.51 -13.26 6.06
CA ASN A 77 -11.72 -13.22 6.89
C ASN A 77 -12.21 -14.65 7.27
N SER A 78 -11.32 -15.50 7.79
CA SER A 78 -11.76 -16.84 8.27
C SER A 78 -11.05 -17.35 9.53
N ASN A 79 -10.33 -16.50 10.27
CA ASN A 79 -9.80 -16.87 11.59
C ASN A 79 -9.87 -15.67 12.54
N GLU A 80 -11.08 -15.27 12.89
CA GLU A 80 -11.36 -14.65 14.19
C GLU A 80 -12.54 -15.47 14.77
N SER A 81 -12.20 -16.45 15.60
CA SER A 81 -13.14 -17.27 16.40
C SER A 81 -13.14 -16.76 17.83
#